data_AF-A0A4Q3F5L7-F1
#
_entry.id   AF-A0A4Q3F5L7-F1
#
_cell.length_a   1.000
_cell.length_b   1.000
_cell.length_c   1.000
_cell.angle_alpha   90.00
_cell.angle_beta   90.00
_cell.angle_gamma   90.00
#
_symmetry.space_group_name_H-M   'P 1'
#
loop_
_entity.id
_entity.type
_entity.pdbx_description
1 polymer ?
#
loop_
_entity_poly.entity_id
_entity_poly.type
_entity_poly.pdbx_seq_one_letter_code
_entity_poly.pdbx_strand_id
1 'polypeptide(L)'
;DFKTGKLVKSKSSYEHPQPHACFIQGVQDDLVNEGGIMDLWVREARLFKYGSGTGSNFSMLRGEGEKLAGGGKSSGLMSFLKIGDRAAGAIKSGGTTRRAAKMVVVDADHPDIEQYIDWKVKEEQKVAALVTGSKIVKKHMKAVLKACVNCEGDGDSCFDPEQNPALKREIKLARKALVPDNYIKRVIQFAKQGYKDISFDTYDTDWDSDAYLTVSGQNSNNSVSLTDDFLRAVETDSDWNLTGRTTGKVMKTLKARDLWEKIGYAAWASADPGLHFNSTMNDWHTCPASGRIRASNPCSEYMFLDDTACNLASANLLQFYDTQAKSFDVEAYEHLCRLWTVVLEISVTMAQFPSREIAELSYEYRTLGLGYANIGGLLMSMGLGYDSDEGRALAGALTAIMTGVAYATSAEMAGELGPFPGYKKNASHMLRV
;
A
#
# COMPACT_ATOMS: atom_id res chain seq x y z
N ASP A 1 11.24 -1.03 -28.93
CA ASP A 1 10.82 -1.66 -30.20
C ASP A 1 11.35 -3.08 -30.22
N PHE A 2 10.45 -4.06 -30.20
CA PHE A 2 10.80 -5.49 -30.12
C PHE A 2 11.50 -6.02 -31.38
N LYS A 3 11.37 -5.35 -32.53
CA LYS A 3 12.06 -5.73 -33.78
C LYS A 3 13.50 -5.26 -33.82
N THR A 4 13.74 -4.03 -33.38
CA THR A 4 15.08 -3.42 -33.43
C THR A 4 15.86 -3.58 -32.14
N GLY A 5 15.22 -3.97 -31.03
CA GLY A 5 15.80 -4.02 -29.69
C GLY A 5 16.12 -2.64 -29.10
N LYS A 6 15.75 -1.55 -29.78
CA LYS A 6 16.04 -0.18 -29.31
C LYS A 6 14.89 0.38 -28.50
N LEU A 7 15.22 1.06 -27.41
CA LEU A 7 14.26 1.86 -26.65
C LEU A 7 13.84 3.07 -27.50
N VAL A 8 12.52 3.24 -27.65
CA VAL A 8 11.92 4.36 -28.39
C VAL A 8 10.74 4.90 -27.63
N LYS A 9 10.54 6.22 -27.69
CA LYS A 9 9.31 6.82 -27.15
C LYS A 9 8.14 6.47 -28.04
N SER A 10 7.03 6.03 -27.44
CA SER A 10 5.78 5.80 -28.16
C SER A 10 5.28 7.11 -28.79
N LYS A 11 4.68 7.02 -29.98
CA LYS A 11 4.15 8.20 -30.69
C LYS A 11 2.84 8.70 -30.09
N SER A 12 2.07 7.81 -29.46
CA SER A 12 0.83 8.15 -28.77
C SER A 12 0.56 7.19 -27.61
N SER A 13 -0.27 7.61 -26.66
CA SER A 13 -0.68 6.73 -25.55
C SER A 13 -1.57 5.55 -25.98
N TYR A 14 -2.06 5.52 -27.22
CA TYR A 14 -3.04 4.52 -27.70
C TYR A 14 -2.45 3.46 -28.63
N GLU A 15 -1.30 3.71 -29.25
CA GLU A 15 -0.66 2.79 -30.20
C GLU A 15 -0.19 1.50 -29.50
N HIS A 16 0.29 1.63 -28.27
CA HIS A 16 0.74 0.54 -27.41
C HIS A 16 0.04 0.65 -26.05
N PRO A 17 -1.03 -0.11 -25.78
CA PRO A 17 -1.70 -0.05 -24.48
C PRO A 17 -0.77 -0.53 -23.38
N GLN A 18 -1.06 -0.16 -22.14
CA GLN A 18 -0.32 -0.61 -20.96
C GLN A 18 -1.15 -1.67 -20.22
N PRO A 19 -0.94 -2.98 -20.49
CA PRO A 19 -1.73 -4.07 -19.89
C PRO A 19 -1.22 -4.52 -18.51
N HIS A 20 -0.14 -3.92 -18.01
CA HIS A 20 0.50 -4.30 -16.75
C HIS A 20 -0.20 -3.58 -15.60
N ALA A 21 -0.54 -4.31 -14.54
CA ALA A 21 -1.20 -3.75 -13.36
C ALA A 21 -0.23 -3.50 -12.21
N CYS A 22 0.88 -4.24 -12.17
CA CYS A 22 1.74 -4.35 -11.01
C CYS A 22 3.16 -3.91 -11.36
N PHE A 23 3.70 -2.97 -10.58
CA PHE A 23 5.03 -2.42 -10.77
C PHE A 23 5.81 -2.44 -9.46
N ILE A 24 7.11 -2.65 -9.58
CA ILE A 24 8.08 -2.43 -8.51
C ILE A 24 9.01 -1.32 -8.97
N GLN A 25 9.36 -0.38 -8.10
CA GLN A 25 10.24 0.72 -8.44
C GLN A 25 11.35 0.89 -7.41
N GLY A 26 12.57 1.09 -7.91
CA GLY A 26 13.72 1.42 -7.07
C GLY A 26 13.70 2.89 -6.65
N VAL A 27 14.31 3.17 -5.50
CA VAL A 27 14.56 4.53 -5.01
C VAL A 27 15.94 4.63 -4.39
N GLN A 28 16.68 5.66 -4.78
CA GLN A 28 17.99 5.99 -4.23
C GLN A 28 17.87 7.12 -3.20
N ASP A 29 18.85 7.18 -2.29
CA ASP A 29 18.98 8.24 -1.28
C ASP A 29 19.52 9.55 -1.88
N ASP A 30 18.77 10.07 -2.85
CA ASP A 30 18.98 11.33 -3.55
C ASP A 30 17.64 12.07 -3.67
N LEU A 31 17.64 13.40 -3.58
CA LEU A 31 16.41 14.17 -3.57
C LEU A 31 15.79 14.35 -4.97
N VAL A 32 16.57 14.74 -5.98
CA VAL A 32 16.04 15.29 -7.25
C VAL A 32 16.63 14.70 -8.52
N ASN A 33 17.72 13.94 -8.43
CA ASN A 33 18.33 13.29 -9.59
C ASN A 33 17.50 12.08 -10.05
N GLU A 34 17.81 11.58 -11.24
CA GLU A 34 17.19 10.37 -11.80
C GLU A 34 17.35 9.19 -10.84
N GLY A 35 16.25 8.48 -10.56
CA GLY A 35 16.22 7.41 -9.56
C GLY A 35 16.11 7.88 -8.09
N GLY A 36 16.12 9.19 -7.83
CA GLY A 36 15.91 9.77 -6.50
C GLY A 36 14.44 9.83 -6.07
N ILE A 37 14.20 10.46 -4.90
CA ILE A 37 12.90 10.53 -4.23
C ILE A 37 11.86 11.29 -5.06
N MET A 38 12.19 12.49 -5.54
CA MET A 38 11.22 13.29 -6.30
C MET A 38 10.96 12.71 -7.70
N ASP A 39 11.97 12.08 -8.30
CA ASP A 39 11.80 11.36 -9.56
C ASP A 39 10.88 10.13 -9.39
N LEU A 40 11.00 9.38 -8.28
CA LEU A 40 10.06 8.31 -7.95
C LEU A 40 8.61 8.82 -7.98
N TRP A 41 8.29 9.94 -7.32
CA TRP A 41 6.93 10.49 -7.33
C TRP A 41 6.43 10.83 -8.73
N VAL A 42 7.30 11.34 -9.61
CA VAL A 42 6.95 11.59 -11.01
C VAL A 42 6.67 10.29 -11.76
N ARG A 43 7.49 9.25 -11.55
CA ARG A 43 7.29 7.94 -12.17
C ARG A 43 6.01 7.26 -11.67
N GLU A 44 5.75 7.29 -10.37
CA GLU A 44 4.51 6.78 -9.77
C GLU A 44 3.27 7.51 -10.28
N ALA A 45 3.33 8.84 -10.39
CA ALA A 45 2.21 9.62 -10.91
C ALA A 45 1.83 9.22 -12.34
N ARG A 46 2.82 8.86 -13.17
CA ARG A 46 2.57 8.34 -14.53
C ARG A 46 1.87 6.98 -14.48
N LEU A 47 2.25 6.09 -13.56
CA LEU A 47 1.58 4.79 -13.39
C LEU A 47 0.15 4.93 -12.88
N PHE A 48 -0.06 5.76 -11.86
CA PHE A 48 -1.38 6.00 -11.28
C PHE A 48 -2.34 6.61 -12.30
N LYS A 49 -1.85 7.50 -13.17
CA LYS A 49 -2.66 8.07 -14.27
C LYS A 49 -3.28 6.98 -15.17
N TYR A 50 -2.60 5.86 -15.37
CA TYR A 50 -3.08 4.75 -16.20
C TYR A 50 -3.65 3.57 -15.40
N GLY A 51 -3.87 3.75 -14.09
CA GLY A 51 -4.60 2.78 -13.25
C GLY A 51 -3.78 1.62 -12.73
N SER A 52 -2.46 1.78 -12.71
CA SER A 52 -1.54 0.76 -12.22
C SER A 52 -1.07 1.03 -10.81
N GLY A 53 -0.77 -0.04 -10.09
CA GLY A 53 -0.22 0.01 -8.75
C GLY A 53 1.30 -0.12 -8.75
N THR A 54 1.95 0.49 -7.77
CA THR A 54 3.42 0.47 -7.65
C THR A 54 3.87 0.22 -6.22
N GLY A 55 5.02 -0.42 -6.02
CA GLY A 55 5.62 -0.57 -4.72
C GLY A 55 7.13 -0.36 -4.73
N SER A 56 7.63 0.11 -3.59
CA SER A 56 9.04 0.45 -3.41
C SER A 56 9.51 0.13 -2.01
N ASN A 57 10.76 -0.30 -1.88
CA ASN A 57 11.45 -0.41 -0.60
C ASN A 57 12.23 0.88 -0.33
N PHE A 58 11.89 1.56 0.76
CA PHE A 58 12.46 2.87 1.12
C PHE A 58 13.66 2.76 2.08
N SER A 59 14.12 1.55 2.39
CA SER A 59 15.16 1.29 3.39
C SER A 59 16.53 1.83 3.03
N MET A 60 16.75 2.19 1.77
CA MET A 60 17.97 2.85 1.33
C MET A 60 18.03 4.32 1.73
N LEU A 61 16.88 4.96 2.00
CA LEU A 61 16.85 6.35 2.43
C LEU A 61 17.49 6.49 3.80
N ARG A 62 18.25 7.57 4.01
CA ARG A 62 18.86 7.83 5.32
C ARG A 62 17.81 8.17 6.39
N GLY A 63 18.02 7.65 7.59
CA GLY A 63 17.15 7.87 8.74
C GLY A 63 17.20 9.30 9.29
N GLU A 64 16.29 9.59 10.21
CA GLU A 64 16.21 10.89 10.87
C GLU A 64 17.52 11.23 11.59
N GLY A 65 18.02 12.46 11.41
CA GLY A 65 19.23 12.92 12.10
C GLY A 65 20.56 12.52 11.44
N GLU A 66 20.56 11.64 10.44
CA GLU A 66 21.76 11.32 9.65
C GLU A 66 22.26 12.54 8.85
N LYS A 67 23.57 12.62 8.58
CA LYS A 67 24.18 13.82 7.97
C LYS A 67 23.82 13.98 6.49
N LEU A 68 23.72 15.23 6.03
CA LEU A 68 23.57 15.58 4.62
C LEU A 68 24.91 16.05 4.02
N ALA A 69 25.11 15.82 2.72
CA ALA A 69 26.34 16.21 2.02
C ALA A 69 26.55 17.74 2.00
N GLY A 70 25.47 18.51 1.88
CA GLY A 70 25.48 19.98 1.92
C GLY A 70 25.50 20.59 3.33
N GLY A 71 25.63 19.77 4.38
CA GLY A 71 25.49 20.20 5.78
C GLY A 71 24.05 20.07 6.30
N GLY A 72 23.92 20.00 7.63
CA GLY A 72 22.65 19.74 8.29
C GLY A 72 22.35 18.26 8.52
N LYS A 73 21.08 17.96 8.82
CA LYS A 73 20.59 16.62 9.18
C LYS A 73 19.36 16.26 8.34
N SER A 74 19.22 14.98 8.04
CA SER A 74 18.05 14.42 7.37
C SER A 74 16.80 14.60 8.22
N SER A 75 15.67 14.87 7.54
CA SER A 75 14.32 14.81 8.13
C SER A 75 13.82 13.38 8.36
N GLY A 76 14.56 12.38 7.88
CA GLY A 76 14.20 10.97 7.96
C GLY A 76 13.21 10.53 6.89
N LEU A 77 13.04 9.21 6.82
CA LEU A 77 12.15 8.47 5.91
C LEU A 77 10.71 9.00 5.98
N MET A 78 10.20 9.19 7.21
CA MET A 78 8.78 9.44 7.46
C MET A 78 8.29 10.74 6.82
N SER A 79 9.15 11.76 6.70
CA SER A 79 8.80 13.01 6.03
C SER A 79 8.50 12.80 4.55
N PHE A 80 9.27 11.95 3.87
CA PHE A 80 9.06 11.65 2.45
C PHE A 80 7.90 10.70 2.22
N LEU A 81 7.69 9.71 3.10
CA LEU A 81 6.53 8.83 3.01
C LEU A 81 5.21 9.59 3.12
N LYS A 82 5.14 10.61 3.98
CA LYS A 82 3.97 11.49 4.08
C LYS A 82 3.73 12.30 2.80
N ILE A 83 4.78 12.73 2.10
CA ILE A 83 4.64 13.41 0.80
C ILE A 83 4.10 12.42 -0.24
N GLY A 84 4.68 11.22 -0.30
CA GLY A 84 4.24 10.16 -1.22
C GLY A 84 2.79 9.74 -1.04
N ASP A 85 2.38 9.58 0.22
CA ASP A 85 0.99 9.29 0.59
C ASP A 85 0.03 10.37 0.08
N ARG A 86 0.37 11.65 0.28
CA ARG A 86 -0.45 12.77 -0.23
C ARG A 86 -0.46 12.84 -1.74
N ALA A 87 0.66 12.57 -2.40
CA ALA A 87 0.75 12.53 -3.85
C ALA A 87 -0.14 11.41 -4.42
N ALA A 88 -0.11 10.22 -3.83
CA ALA A 88 -0.96 9.10 -4.23
C ALA A 88 -2.45 9.44 -4.05
N GLY A 89 -2.85 10.00 -2.89
CA GLY A 89 -4.23 10.40 -2.63
C GLY A 89 -4.77 11.51 -3.55
N ALA A 90 -3.90 12.36 -4.08
CA ALA A 90 -4.28 13.44 -5.01
C ALA A 90 -4.52 12.94 -6.44
N ILE A 91 -3.97 11.78 -6.82
CA ILE A 91 -4.02 11.28 -8.20
C ILE A 91 -5.14 10.23 -8.32
N LYS A 92 -6.12 10.52 -9.16
CA LYS A 92 -7.18 9.59 -9.55
C LYS A 92 -6.87 9.00 -10.93
N SER A 93 -7.02 7.69 -11.07
CA SER A 93 -6.70 6.98 -12.31
C SER A 93 -7.61 7.41 -13.48
N GLY A 94 -7.02 7.61 -14.66
CA GLY A 94 -7.61 8.19 -15.86
C GLY A 94 -9.00 7.64 -16.22
N GLY A 95 -10.04 8.40 -15.87
CA GLY A 95 -11.42 8.17 -16.30
C GLY A 95 -12.26 7.25 -15.41
N THR A 96 -11.72 6.74 -14.30
CA THR A 96 -12.48 5.96 -13.30
C THR A 96 -12.27 6.53 -11.91
N THR A 97 -13.13 6.21 -10.94
CA THR A 97 -13.01 6.66 -9.54
C THR A 97 -11.95 5.89 -8.74
N ARG A 98 -11.12 5.06 -9.38
CA ARG A 98 -10.16 4.18 -8.70
C ARG A 98 -8.99 4.99 -8.11
N ARG A 99 -8.77 4.85 -6.80
CA ARG A 99 -7.65 5.46 -6.06
C ARG A 99 -6.32 4.85 -6.50
N ALA A 100 -5.23 5.62 -6.40
CA ALA A 100 -3.89 5.11 -6.55
C ALA A 100 -3.62 3.97 -5.55
N ALA A 101 -2.88 2.94 -5.98
CA ALA A 101 -2.50 1.81 -5.14
C ALA A 101 -0.98 1.79 -4.97
N LYS A 102 -0.51 1.90 -3.73
CA LYS A 102 0.91 2.00 -3.38
C LYS A 102 1.31 0.97 -2.34
N MET A 103 2.46 0.33 -2.49
CA MET A 103 3.16 -0.42 -1.44
C MET A 103 4.39 0.34 -0.95
N VAL A 104 4.58 0.39 0.35
CA VAL A 104 5.79 0.92 1.00
C VAL A 104 6.39 -0.22 1.82
N VAL A 105 7.63 -0.60 1.51
CA VAL A 105 8.38 -1.60 2.26
C VAL A 105 9.52 -0.94 3.03
N VAL A 106 9.74 -1.33 4.28
CA VAL A 106 10.87 -0.88 5.12
C VAL A 106 11.46 -2.07 5.87
N ASP A 107 12.79 -2.22 5.82
CA ASP A 107 13.54 -3.29 6.46
C ASP A 107 13.56 -3.09 7.98
N ALA A 108 13.44 -4.20 8.72
CA ALA A 108 13.34 -4.18 10.19
C ALA A 108 14.55 -3.57 10.92
N ASP A 109 15.70 -3.43 10.25
CA ASP A 109 16.91 -2.82 10.80
C ASP A 109 17.02 -1.31 10.47
N HIS A 110 16.03 -0.73 9.81
CA HIS A 110 16.05 0.68 9.45
C HIS A 110 15.95 1.58 10.70
N PRO A 111 16.70 2.68 10.81
CA PRO A 111 16.66 3.57 11.97
C PRO A 111 15.29 4.11 12.36
N ASP A 112 14.47 4.40 11.34
CA ASP A 112 13.13 4.98 11.52
C ASP A 112 12.03 3.89 11.66
N ILE A 113 12.40 2.61 11.80
CA ILE A 113 11.44 1.49 11.75
C ILE A 113 10.32 1.59 12.78
N GLU A 114 10.63 2.01 14.01
CA GLU A 114 9.61 2.15 15.06
C GLU A 114 8.59 3.23 14.73
N GLN A 115 9.03 4.35 14.13
CA GLN A 115 8.13 5.42 13.70
C GLN A 115 7.24 4.96 12.53
N TYR A 116 7.81 4.16 11.63
CA TYR A 116 7.10 3.57 10.50
C TYR A 116 6.01 2.59 10.93
N ILE A 117 6.32 1.67 11.85
CA ILE A 117 5.36 0.70 12.41
C ILE A 117 4.20 1.43 13.11
N ASP A 118 4.51 2.43 13.94
CA ASP A 118 3.50 3.18 14.69
C ASP A 118 2.66 4.13 13.83
N TRP A 119 3.01 4.33 12.56
CA TRP A 119 2.50 5.45 11.77
C TRP A 119 0.98 5.40 11.62
N LYS A 120 0.44 4.33 11.03
CA LYS A 120 -1.01 4.20 10.80
C LYS A 120 -1.79 4.18 12.11
N VAL A 121 -1.31 3.46 13.13
CA VAL A 121 -1.93 3.44 14.47
C VAL A 121 -2.12 4.85 15.03
N LYS A 122 -1.09 5.69 14.95
CA LYS A 122 -1.17 7.09 15.43
C LYS A 122 -2.13 7.94 14.59
N GLU A 123 -2.25 7.66 13.30
CA GLU A 123 -3.18 8.37 12.41
C GLU A 123 -4.64 7.94 12.66
N GLU A 124 -4.90 6.65 12.94
CA GLU A 124 -6.20 6.15 13.37
C GLU A 124 -6.67 6.79 14.69
N GLN A 125 -5.75 6.90 15.66
CA GLN A 125 -6.02 7.58 16.93
C GLN A 125 -6.38 9.07 16.71
N LYS A 126 -5.76 9.74 15.73
CA LYS A 126 -6.12 11.11 15.36
C LYS A 126 -7.52 11.18 14.76
N VAL A 127 -7.89 10.26 13.86
CA VAL A 127 -9.24 10.20 13.30
C VAL A 127 -10.27 10.04 14.41
N ALA A 128 -10.05 9.11 15.34
CA ALA A 128 -10.95 8.91 16.49
C ALA A 128 -11.12 10.19 17.34
N ALA A 129 -10.02 10.92 17.56
CA ALA A 129 -10.04 12.19 18.28
C ALA A 129 -10.79 13.29 17.51
N LEU A 130 -10.59 13.42 16.20
CA LEU A 130 -11.27 14.40 15.35
C LEU A 130 -12.79 14.14 15.28
N VAL A 131 -13.18 12.88 15.09
CA VAL A 131 -14.59 12.46 15.07
C VAL A 131 -15.26 12.74 16.40
N THR A 132 -14.62 12.33 17.51
CA THR A 132 -15.17 12.54 18.85
C THR A 132 -15.26 14.03 19.18
N GLY A 133 -14.19 14.78 18.91
CA GLY A 133 -14.11 16.23 19.15
C GLY A 133 -15.17 17.01 18.37
N SER A 134 -15.33 16.73 17.07
CA SER A 134 -16.32 17.42 16.24
C SER A 134 -17.76 17.19 16.74
N LYS A 135 -18.10 15.97 17.17
CA LYS A 135 -19.42 15.64 17.75
C LYS A 135 -19.66 16.34 19.08
N ILE A 136 -18.66 16.41 19.96
CA ILE A 136 -18.73 17.13 21.24
C ILE A 136 -18.93 18.64 20.99
N VAL A 137 -18.12 19.23 20.11
CA VAL A 137 -18.23 20.65 19.76
C VAL A 137 -19.63 20.95 19.22
N LYS A 138 -20.13 20.19 18.24
CA LYS A 138 -21.49 20.37 17.71
C LYS A 138 -22.57 20.31 18.79
N LYS A 139 -22.52 19.30 19.66
CA LYS A 139 -23.49 19.13 20.75
C LYS A 139 -23.55 20.37 21.64
N HIS A 140 -22.40 20.83 22.12
CA HIS A 140 -22.33 21.96 23.05
C HIS A 140 -22.59 23.30 22.37
N MET A 141 -22.14 23.51 21.13
CA MET A 141 -22.38 24.76 20.41
C MET A 141 -23.86 24.94 20.07
N LYS A 142 -24.58 23.87 19.71
CA LYS A 142 -26.05 23.92 19.55
C LYS A 142 -26.76 24.26 20.85
N ALA A 143 -26.30 23.71 21.99
CA ALA A 143 -26.88 24.02 23.30
C ALA A 143 -26.65 25.48 23.70
N VAL A 144 -25.43 26.00 23.51
CA VAL A 144 -25.11 27.42 23.74
C VAL A 144 -25.95 28.34 22.86
N LEU A 145 -26.05 28.05 21.55
CA LEU A 145 -26.88 28.84 20.64
C LEU A 145 -28.35 28.84 21.08
N LYS A 146 -28.91 27.68 21.42
CA LYS A 146 -30.28 27.55 21.89
C LYS A 146 -30.52 28.33 23.19
N ALA A 147 -29.55 28.35 24.11
CA ALA A 147 -29.64 29.13 25.34
C ALA A 147 -29.65 30.65 25.10
N CYS A 148 -28.98 31.12 24.05
CA CYS A 148 -29.06 32.51 23.61
C CYS A 148 -30.39 32.82 22.90
N VAL A 149 -30.84 31.96 21.98
CA VAL A 149 -32.00 32.21 21.10
C VAL A 149 -33.34 32.07 21.82
N ASN A 150 -33.45 31.16 22.79
CA ASN A 150 -34.69 30.89 23.52
C ASN A 150 -34.82 31.72 24.82
N CYS A 151 -33.99 32.74 25.00
CA CYS A 151 -34.05 33.61 26.16
C CYS A 151 -35.04 34.76 25.90
N GLU A 152 -35.87 35.06 26.91
CA GLU A 152 -36.85 36.16 26.91
C GLU A 152 -36.34 37.32 27.77
N GLY A 153 -35.16 37.83 27.45
CA GLY A 153 -34.51 38.95 28.16
C GLY A 153 -34.41 40.20 27.29
N ASP A 154 -34.43 41.37 27.93
CA ASP A 154 -34.35 42.65 27.22
C ASP A 154 -32.92 42.94 26.71
N GLY A 155 -32.82 43.52 25.51
CA GLY A 155 -31.57 43.97 24.91
C GLY A 155 -30.53 42.84 24.76
N ASP A 156 -29.33 43.05 25.31
CA ASP A 156 -28.21 42.11 25.20
C ASP A 156 -28.15 41.06 26.33
N SER A 157 -29.09 41.09 27.28
CA SER A 157 -29.07 40.23 28.47
C SER A 157 -29.04 38.73 28.13
N CYS A 158 -29.66 38.33 27.01
CA CYS A 158 -29.64 36.95 26.54
C CYS A 158 -28.28 36.42 26.08
N PHE A 159 -27.34 37.31 25.77
CA PHE A 159 -25.99 36.99 25.30
C PHE A 159 -24.92 37.19 26.38
N ASP A 160 -25.30 37.65 27.57
CA ASP A 160 -24.42 37.82 28.71
C ASP A 160 -24.55 36.63 29.68
N PRO A 161 -23.50 35.83 29.89
CA PRO A 161 -23.52 34.70 30.82
C PRO A 161 -23.81 35.08 32.27
N GLU A 162 -23.59 36.32 32.69
CA GLU A 162 -23.91 36.75 34.06
C GLU A 162 -25.42 37.04 34.23
N GLN A 163 -26.12 37.36 33.14
CA GLN A 163 -27.54 37.70 33.14
C GLN A 163 -28.44 36.56 32.62
N ASN A 164 -27.89 35.62 31.85
CA ASN A 164 -28.59 34.43 31.36
C ASN A 164 -28.06 33.15 32.05
N PRO A 165 -28.74 32.65 33.11
CA PRO A 165 -28.31 31.45 33.83
C PRO A 165 -28.26 30.18 32.97
N ALA A 166 -29.13 30.07 31.96
CA ALA A 166 -29.12 28.94 31.03
C ALA A 166 -27.85 28.99 30.17
N LEU A 167 -27.50 30.15 29.61
CA LEU A 167 -26.24 30.35 28.89
C LEU A 167 -25.03 30.07 29.78
N LYS A 168 -25.01 30.59 31.02
CA LYS A 168 -23.94 30.31 32.00
C LYS A 168 -23.74 28.82 32.22
N ARG A 169 -24.84 28.07 32.35
CA ARG A 169 -24.83 26.61 32.54
C ARG A 169 -24.25 25.92 31.30
N GLU A 170 -24.73 26.23 30.11
CA GLU A 170 -24.25 25.59 28.88
C GLU A 170 -22.77 25.91 28.60
N ILE A 171 -22.31 27.12 28.90
CA ILE A 171 -20.88 27.49 28.83
C ILE A 171 -20.04 26.65 29.81
N LYS A 172 -20.49 26.48 31.06
CA LYS A 172 -19.79 25.62 32.03
C LYS A 172 -19.72 24.17 31.56
N LEU A 173 -20.80 23.65 30.97
CA LEU A 173 -20.83 22.29 30.41
C LEU A 173 -19.89 22.16 29.21
N ALA A 174 -19.88 23.13 28.30
CA ALA A 174 -18.99 23.15 27.15
C ALA A 174 -17.50 23.17 27.56
N ARG A 175 -17.14 24.03 28.54
CA ARG A 175 -15.79 24.08 29.11
C ARG A 175 -15.41 22.79 29.82
N LYS A 176 -16.33 22.19 30.58
CA LYS A 176 -16.12 20.87 31.21
C LYS A 176 -15.87 19.78 30.18
N ALA A 177 -16.46 19.90 28.99
CA ALA A 177 -16.24 19.02 27.84
C ALA A 177 -15.04 19.43 26.96
N LEU A 178 -14.17 20.34 27.44
CA LEU A 178 -12.96 20.81 26.75
C LEU A 178 -13.21 21.53 25.43
N VAL A 179 -14.41 22.09 25.22
CA VAL A 179 -14.67 22.92 24.05
C VAL A 179 -13.91 24.25 24.16
N PRO A 180 -13.13 24.66 23.14
CA PRO A 180 -12.38 25.89 23.16
C PRO A 180 -13.25 27.16 23.36
N ASP A 181 -12.78 28.07 24.21
CA ASP A 181 -13.50 29.30 24.57
C ASP A 181 -13.76 30.24 23.38
N ASN A 182 -12.91 30.21 22.36
CA ASN A 182 -13.10 31.00 21.14
C ASN A 182 -14.35 30.55 20.35
N TYR A 183 -14.67 29.25 20.31
CA TYR A 183 -15.88 28.73 19.67
C TYR A 183 -17.13 29.17 20.44
N ILE A 184 -17.11 29.05 21.77
CA ILE A 184 -18.21 29.50 22.65
C ILE A 184 -18.51 30.99 22.39
N LYS A 185 -17.48 31.84 22.46
CA LYS A 185 -17.61 33.28 22.21
C LYS A 185 -18.16 33.58 20.82
N ARG A 186 -17.68 32.88 19.79
CA ARG A 186 -18.13 33.06 18.40
C ARG A 186 -19.61 32.72 18.23
N VAL A 187 -20.09 31.63 18.84
CA VAL A 187 -21.51 31.25 18.78
C VAL A 187 -22.40 32.29 19.47
N ILE A 188 -21.99 32.80 20.63
CA ILE A 188 -22.72 33.88 21.33
C ILE A 188 -22.78 35.15 20.47
N GLN A 189 -21.67 35.52 19.83
CA GLN A 189 -21.61 36.67 18.91
C GLN A 189 -22.52 36.49 17.70
N PHE A 190 -22.59 35.29 17.10
CA PHE A 190 -23.52 35.01 16.01
C PHE A 190 -24.98 35.05 16.49
N ALA A 191 -25.28 34.50 17.66
CA ALA A 191 -26.62 34.61 18.24
C ALA A 191 -27.03 36.08 18.42
N LYS A 192 -26.11 36.92 18.90
CA LYS A 192 -26.31 38.37 19.05
C LYS A 192 -26.59 39.09 17.73
N GLN A 193 -26.02 38.60 16.63
CA GLN A 193 -26.28 39.13 15.28
C GLN A 193 -27.60 38.62 14.67
N GLY A 194 -28.38 37.81 15.40
CA GLY A 194 -29.68 37.31 14.96
C GLY A 194 -29.67 35.94 14.29
N TYR A 195 -28.53 35.23 14.25
CA TYR A 195 -28.48 33.86 13.74
C TYR A 195 -29.20 32.91 14.71
N LYS A 196 -30.18 32.17 14.20
CA LYS A 196 -30.99 31.21 14.99
C LYS A 196 -30.58 29.75 14.82
N ASP A 197 -29.84 29.46 13.77
CA ASP A 197 -29.24 28.14 13.53
C ASP A 197 -27.85 28.33 12.91
N ILE A 198 -26.95 27.40 13.21
CA ILE A 198 -25.58 27.36 12.71
C ILE A 198 -25.27 25.91 12.36
N SER A 199 -24.83 25.65 11.12
CA SER A 199 -24.33 24.33 10.78
C SER A 199 -22.99 24.08 11.48
N PHE A 200 -22.90 22.94 12.16
CA PHE A 200 -21.65 22.42 12.68
C PHE A 200 -21.41 21.09 12.00
N ASP A 201 -20.40 21.06 11.14
CA ASP A 201 -19.99 19.86 10.44
C ASP A 201 -19.36 18.88 11.44
N THR A 202 -19.62 17.59 11.23
CA THR A 202 -19.06 16.51 12.05
C THR A 202 -18.37 15.54 11.14
N TYR A 203 -17.29 14.99 11.66
CA TYR A 203 -16.60 13.89 11.01
C TYR A 203 -17.21 12.54 11.43
N ASP A 204 -16.94 11.52 10.63
CA ASP A 204 -17.24 10.13 10.94
C ASP A 204 -16.03 9.21 10.66
N THR A 205 -16.18 7.94 10.99
CA THR A 205 -15.14 6.92 10.88
C THR A 205 -15.25 6.09 9.60
N ASP A 206 -16.06 6.51 8.62
CA ASP A 206 -16.06 5.87 7.31
C ASP A 206 -14.70 6.13 6.62
N TRP A 207 -14.14 5.15 5.92
CA TRP A 207 -12.82 5.22 5.30
C TRP A 207 -12.78 6.22 4.13
N ASP A 208 -13.94 6.59 3.59
CA ASP A 208 -14.12 7.65 2.60
C ASP A 208 -14.38 9.04 3.25
N SER A 209 -14.36 9.16 4.58
CA SER A 209 -14.74 10.40 5.27
C SER A 209 -13.70 11.51 5.16
N ASP A 210 -14.18 12.75 5.32
CA ASP A 210 -13.33 13.94 5.39
C ASP A 210 -12.28 13.86 6.51
N ALA A 211 -12.52 13.04 7.56
CA ALA A 211 -11.54 12.82 8.62
C ALA A 211 -10.29 12.13 8.07
N TYR A 212 -10.48 11.04 7.33
CA TYR A 212 -9.40 10.26 6.73
C TYR A 212 -8.61 11.07 5.70
N LEU A 213 -9.27 12.00 5.00
CA LEU A 213 -8.60 12.94 4.11
C LEU A 213 -7.64 13.90 4.83
N THR A 214 -7.76 14.10 6.14
CA THR A 214 -6.87 15.00 6.91
C THR A 214 -5.67 14.32 7.54
N VAL A 215 -5.67 12.99 7.64
CA VAL A 215 -4.56 12.20 8.20
C VAL A 215 -3.67 11.62 7.10
N SER A 216 -2.50 11.10 7.47
CA SER A 216 -1.52 10.53 6.53
C SER A 216 -1.46 9.00 6.61
N GLY A 217 -0.81 8.40 5.63
CA GLY A 217 -0.55 6.95 5.56
C GLY A 217 -1.74 6.12 5.10
N GLN A 218 -2.78 6.74 4.54
CA GLN A 218 -4.02 6.07 4.15
C GLN A 218 -4.03 5.62 2.68
N ASN A 219 -3.06 6.08 1.88
CA ASN A 219 -2.99 5.82 0.44
C ASN A 219 -1.88 4.82 0.08
N SER A 220 -1.37 4.07 1.05
CA SER A 220 -0.44 2.96 0.84
C SER A 220 -0.73 1.77 1.74
N ASN A 221 -0.44 0.59 1.24
CA ASN A 221 -0.16 -0.58 2.06
C ASN A 221 1.27 -0.48 2.58
N ASN A 222 1.46 -0.80 3.84
CA ASN A 222 2.76 -0.74 4.51
C ASN A 222 3.18 -2.16 4.88
N SER A 223 4.44 -2.51 4.67
CA SER A 223 4.98 -3.82 5.07
C SER A 223 6.39 -3.69 5.64
N VAL A 224 6.65 -4.44 6.71
CA VAL A 224 8.00 -4.57 7.26
C VAL A 224 8.68 -5.74 6.56
N SER A 225 9.87 -5.48 6.02
CA SER A 225 10.73 -6.48 5.40
C SER A 225 11.60 -7.16 6.47
N LEU A 226 11.43 -8.46 6.59
CA LEU A 226 12.01 -9.31 7.64
C LEU A 226 12.99 -10.31 7.04
N THR A 227 14.11 -10.50 7.70
CA THR A 227 15.05 -11.60 7.40
C THR A 227 14.88 -12.73 8.41
N ASP A 228 15.35 -13.92 8.06
CA ASP A 228 15.35 -15.03 9.03
C ASP A 228 16.23 -14.74 10.25
N ASP A 229 17.27 -13.91 10.12
CA ASP A 229 18.09 -13.46 11.26
C ASP A 229 17.26 -12.68 12.28
N PHE A 230 16.35 -11.82 11.80
CA PHE A 230 15.44 -11.12 12.69
C PHE A 230 14.50 -12.08 13.40
N LEU A 231 13.88 -13.02 12.66
CA LEU A 231 12.98 -14.00 13.24
C LEU A 231 13.68 -14.89 14.27
N ARG A 232 14.90 -15.35 13.97
CA ARG A 232 15.74 -16.06 14.96
C ARG A 232 16.01 -15.21 16.19
N ALA A 233 16.35 -13.93 16.03
CA ALA A 233 16.55 -13.02 17.15
C ALA A 233 15.28 -12.84 18.01
N VAL A 234 14.09 -12.85 17.40
CA VAL A 234 12.81 -12.84 18.12
C VAL A 234 12.63 -14.12 18.94
N GLU A 235 12.87 -15.29 18.33
CA GLU A 235 12.77 -16.59 19.01
C GLU A 235 13.71 -16.66 20.22
N THR A 236 14.96 -16.21 20.07
CA THR A 236 16.00 -16.26 21.10
C THR A 236 16.04 -15.05 22.03
N ASP A 237 15.07 -14.13 21.97
CA ASP A 237 15.01 -12.89 22.77
C ASP A 237 16.30 -12.06 22.73
N SER A 238 16.92 -12.03 21.55
CA SER A 238 18.20 -11.38 21.31
C SER A 238 18.03 -9.90 20.95
N ASP A 239 19.16 -9.19 20.99
CA ASP A 239 19.20 -7.79 20.60
C ASP A 239 19.13 -7.65 19.07
N TRP A 240 18.51 -6.57 18.62
CA TRP A 240 18.40 -6.19 17.21
C TRP A 240 18.93 -4.78 16.99
N ASN A 241 19.83 -4.62 16.03
CA ASN A 241 20.51 -3.35 15.78
C ASN A 241 19.86 -2.60 14.62
N LEU A 242 19.53 -1.33 14.87
CA LEU A 242 19.12 -0.40 13.83
C LEU A 242 20.35 0.29 13.24
N THR A 243 20.54 0.20 11.94
CA THR A 243 21.80 0.56 11.26
C THR A 243 21.63 1.80 10.39
N GLY A 244 22.44 2.83 10.65
CA GLY A 244 22.41 4.09 9.88
C GLY A 244 22.86 3.87 8.43
N ARG A 245 22.09 4.38 7.46
CA ARG A 245 22.33 4.09 6.03
C ARG A 245 23.54 4.81 5.45
N THR A 246 23.90 5.96 6.02
CA THR A 246 25.07 6.74 5.57
C THR A 246 26.37 6.29 6.23
N THR A 247 26.30 5.68 7.42
CA THR A 247 27.50 5.35 8.21
C THR A 247 27.76 3.85 8.35
N GLY A 248 26.76 3.00 8.14
CA GLY A 248 26.81 1.57 8.40
C GLY A 248 26.97 1.21 9.89
N LYS A 249 26.86 2.19 10.80
CA LYS A 249 27.02 1.98 12.24
C LYS A 249 25.67 1.75 12.91
N VAL A 250 25.70 0.99 14.00
CA VAL A 250 24.54 0.84 14.89
C VAL A 250 24.18 2.20 15.48
N MET A 251 22.93 2.63 15.27
CA MET A 251 22.41 3.88 15.84
C MET A 251 21.56 3.63 17.08
N LYS A 252 20.89 2.49 17.15
CA LYS A 252 20.08 2.07 18.30
C LYS A 252 20.04 0.54 18.35
N THR A 253 20.02 -0.01 19.55
CA THR A 253 19.80 -1.43 19.79
C THR A 253 18.46 -1.61 20.50
N LEU A 254 17.65 -2.54 20.03
CA LEU A 254 16.34 -2.91 20.55
C LEU A 254 16.36 -4.37 21.01
N LYS A 255 15.36 -4.79 21.78
CA LYS A 255 15.01 -6.21 21.86
C LYS A 255 14.21 -6.60 20.62
N ALA A 256 14.59 -7.71 19.98
CA ALA A 256 13.90 -8.19 18.78
C ALA A 256 12.42 -8.50 19.07
N ARG A 257 12.13 -9.11 20.23
CA ARG A 257 10.76 -9.39 20.69
C ARG A 257 9.93 -8.12 20.86
N ASP A 258 10.49 -7.07 21.46
CA ASP A 258 9.77 -5.80 21.62
C ASP A 258 9.39 -5.20 20.26
N LEU A 259 10.27 -5.27 19.27
CA LEU A 259 9.97 -4.82 17.92
C LEU A 259 8.91 -5.70 17.25
N TRP A 260 8.96 -7.02 17.44
CA TRP A 260 7.96 -7.96 16.94
C TRP A 260 6.57 -7.72 17.54
N GLU A 261 6.48 -7.56 18.87
CA GLU A 261 5.23 -7.24 19.56
C GLU A 261 4.66 -5.89 19.08
N LYS A 262 5.52 -4.92 18.78
CA LYS A 262 5.12 -3.64 18.19
C LYS A 262 4.50 -3.81 16.81
N ILE A 263 5.10 -4.64 15.95
CA ILE A 263 4.55 -4.99 14.63
C ILE A 263 3.17 -5.66 14.80
N GLY A 264 3.08 -6.66 15.69
CA GLY A 264 1.83 -7.38 15.96
C GLY A 264 0.72 -6.48 16.49
N TYR A 265 1.02 -5.60 17.45
CA TYR A 265 0.08 -4.62 17.97
C TYR A 265 -0.39 -3.64 16.88
N ALA A 266 0.52 -3.13 16.06
CA ALA A 266 0.16 -2.20 14.99
C ALA A 266 -0.75 -2.86 13.94
N ALA A 267 -0.43 -4.09 13.52
CA ALA A 267 -1.25 -4.87 12.60
C ALA A 267 -2.65 -5.15 13.19
N TRP A 268 -2.75 -5.48 14.48
CA TRP A 268 -4.04 -5.64 15.15
C TRP A 268 -4.83 -4.32 15.23
N ALA A 269 -4.15 -3.21 15.53
CA ALA A 269 -4.80 -1.92 15.74
C ALA A 269 -5.21 -1.20 14.44
N SER A 270 -4.54 -1.48 13.33
CA SER A 270 -4.69 -0.71 12.09
C SER A 270 -4.64 -1.52 10.78
N ALA A 271 -4.57 -2.86 10.85
CA ALA A 271 -4.35 -3.78 9.73
C ALA A 271 -2.99 -3.66 9.02
N ASP A 272 -2.09 -2.80 9.52
CA ASP A 272 -0.76 -2.56 8.99
C ASP A 272 0.27 -2.40 10.12
N PRO A 273 1.56 -2.69 9.88
CA PRO A 273 2.11 -3.14 8.60
C PRO A 273 1.92 -4.65 8.37
N GLY A 274 1.83 -5.05 7.11
CA GLY A 274 2.01 -6.43 6.68
C GLY A 274 3.46 -6.91 6.80
N LEU A 275 3.70 -8.16 6.43
CA LEU A 275 5.03 -8.78 6.49
C LEU A 275 5.56 -9.10 5.10
N HIS A 276 6.80 -8.72 4.85
CA HIS A 276 7.55 -9.05 3.65
C HIS A 276 8.74 -9.96 4.04
N PHE A 277 8.58 -11.27 3.86
CA PHE A 277 9.59 -12.29 4.22
C PHE A 277 10.76 -12.30 3.24
N ASN A 278 11.69 -11.36 3.42
CA ASN A 278 12.77 -11.05 2.51
C ASN A 278 13.67 -12.26 2.20
N SER A 279 14.03 -13.04 3.23
CA SER A 279 14.84 -14.25 3.08
C SER A 279 14.14 -15.27 2.18
N THR A 280 12.94 -15.72 2.56
CA THR A 280 12.14 -16.69 1.80
C THR A 280 11.93 -16.26 0.35
N MET A 281 11.56 -14.99 0.12
CA MET A 281 11.32 -14.48 -1.24
C MET A 281 12.59 -14.55 -2.10
N ASN A 282 13.75 -14.22 -1.53
CA ASN A 282 15.03 -14.30 -2.26
C ASN A 282 15.55 -15.74 -2.40
N ASP A 283 15.24 -16.63 -1.47
CA ASP A 283 15.54 -18.04 -1.59
C ASP A 283 14.78 -18.67 -2.76
N TRP A 284 13.57 -18.21 -3.07
CA TRP A 284 12.81 -18.67 -4.25
C TRP A 284 13.02 -17.77 -5.48
N HIS A 285 13.94 -16.82 -5.45
CA HIS A 285 14.19 -15.96 -6.59
C HIS A 285 14.84 -16.72 -7.74
N THR A 286 14.21 -16.64 -8.90
CA THR A 286 14.68 -17.23 -10.17
C THR A 286 15.83 -16.43 -10.80
N CYS A 287 15.97 -15.13 -10.49
CA CYS A 287 16.95 -14.23 -11.13
C CYS A 287 17.94 -13.51 -10.18
N PRO A 288 18.51 -14.17 -9.15
CA PRO A 288 19.30 -13.51 -8.11
C PRO A 288 20.64 -12.94 -8.62
N ALA A 289 21.17 -13.43 -9.74
CA ALA A 289 22.38 -12.84 -10.33
C ALA A 289 22.08 -11.45 -10.92
N SER A 290 20.81 -11.16 -11.23
CA SER A 290 20.36 -9.88 -11.79
C SER A 290 20.03 -8.82 -10.75
N GLY A 291 19.81 -9.22 -9.50
CA GLY A 291 19.55 -8.31 -8.40
C GLY A 291 18.82 -9.02 -7.27
N ARG A 292 18.61 -8.32 -6.16
CA ARG A 292 17.84 -8.81 -5.02
C ARG A 292 16.40 -8.34 -5.14
N ILE A 293 15.44 -9.17 -4.75
CA ILE A 293 14.06 -8.73 -4.53
C ILE A 293 14.05 -7.88 -3.27
N ARG A 294 13.61 -6.62 -3.40
CA ARG A 294 13.56 -5.66 -2.28
C ARG A 294 12.15 -5.29 -1.87
N ALA A 295 11.20 -5.33 -2.80
CA ALA A 295 9.83 -4.93 -2.53
C ALA A 295 8.84 -5.82 -3.31
N SER A 296 7.56 -5.47 -3.19
CA SER A 296 6.47 -6.04 -3.96
C SER A 296 5.63 -4.93 -4.58
N ASN A 297 4.77 -5.28 -5.52
CA ASN A 297 3.63 -4.44 -5.91
C ASN A 297 2.61 -4.24 -4.73
N PRO A 298 1.57 -3.39 -4.87
CA PRO A 298 0.60 -3.08 -3.82
C PRO A 298 -0.04 -4.24 -3.07
N CYS A 299 -0.32 -5.36 -3.74
CA CYS A 299 -1.07 -6.47 -3.17
C CYS A 299 -0.20 -7.67 -2.75
N SER A 300 1.13 -7.53 -2.78
CA SER A 300 2.08 -8.55 -2.31
C SER A 300 2.16 -9.85 -3.15
N GLU A 301 1.65 -9.87 -4.37
CA GLU A 301 1.61 -11.07 -5.24
C GLU A 301 2.71 -11.09 -6.31
N TYR A 302 3.34 -9.95 -6.61
CA TYR A 302 4.44 -9.84 -7.57
C TYR A 302 5.75 -9.49 -6.87
N MET A 303 6.65 -10.47 -6.80
CA MET A 303 7.96 -10.40 -6.15
C MET A 303 9.06 -10.54 -7.20
N PHE A 304 9.70 -9.44 -7.57
CA PHE A 304 10.78 -9.45 -8.54
C PHE A 304 11.75 -8.28 -8.34
N LEU A 305 12.57 -7.99 -9.34
CA LEU A 305 13.56 -6.93 -9.33
C LEU A 305 12.90 -5.54 -9.24
N ASP A 306 13.66 -4.56 -8.75
CA ASP A 306 13.25 -3.15 -8.83
C ASP A 306 13.11 -2.73 -10.31
N ASP A 307 12.20 -1.78 -10.55
CA ASP A 307 11.93 -1.21 -11.87
C ASP A 307 11.47 -2.28 -12.90
N THR A 308 10.63 -3.23 -12.49
CA THR A 308 9.97 -4.20 -13.38
C THR A 308 8.45 -4.13 -13.28
N ALA A 309 7.78 -4.75 -14.25
CA ALA A 309 6.33 -4.79 -14.35
C ALA A 309 5.80 -6.21 -14.54
N CYS A 310 4.58 -6.45 -14.08
CA CYS A 310 3.85 -7.70 -14.27
C CYS A 310 2.43 -7.45 -14.77
N ASN A 311 2.06 -8.22 -15.78
CA ASN A 311 0.72 -8.39 -16.29
C ASN A 311 0.07 -9.62 -15.67
N LEU A 312 -1.22 -9.51 -15.35
CA LEU A 312 -1.94 -10.52 -14.58
C LEU A 312 -3.12 -11.10 -15.35
N ALA A 313 -3.37 -12.39 -15.18
CA ALA A 313 -4.61 -13.06 -15.58
C ALA A 313 -5.05 -14.04 -14.49
N SER A 314 -6.36 -14.23 -14.34
CA SER A 314 -6.91 -15.17 -13.35
C SER A 314 -8.04 -16.01 -13.94
N ALA A 315 -7.90 -17.34 -13.81
CA ALA A 315 -8.93 -18.29 -14.20
C ALA A 315 -10.06 -18.32 -13.15
N ASN A 316 -11.31 -18.17 -13.57
CA ASN A 316 -12.45 -18.42 -12.67
C ASN A 316 -12.69 -19.93 -12.54
N LEU A 317 -12.29 -20.52 -11.41
CA LEU A 317 -12.31 -21.98 -11.21
C LEU A 317 -13.70 -22.61 -11.33
N LEU A 318 -14.77 -21.86 -11.07
CA LEU A 318 -16.14 -22.35 -11.18
C LEU A 318 -16.55 -22.69 -12.61
N GLN A 319 -15.88 -22.15 -13.63
CA GLN A 319 -16.18 -22.47 -15.04
C GLN A 319 -15.72 -23.88 -15.44
N PHE A 320 -14.90 -24.53 -14.63
CA PHE A 320 -14.36 -25.87 -14.88
C PHE A 320 -15.07 -26.95 -14.06
N TYR A 321 -16.05 -26.59 -13.22
CA TYR A 321 -16.73 -27.56 -12.37
C TYR A 321 -18.15 -27.82 -12.84
N ASP A 322 -18.43 -29.07 -13.19
CA ASP A 322 -19.77 -29.54 -13.47
C ASP A 322 -20.43 -30.02 -12.16
N THR A 323 -21.49 -29.32 -11.74
CA THR A 323 -22.21 -29.63 -10.50
C THR A 323 -23.09 -30.87 -10.60
N GLN A 324 -23.52 -31.26 -11.80
CA GLN A 324 -24.33 -32.46 -12.04
C GLN A 324 -23.44 -33.70 -12.08
N ALA A 325 -22.34 -33.64 -12.83
CA ALA A 325 -21.36 -34.71 -12.91
C ALA A 325 -20.45 -34.78 -11.66
N LYS A 326 -20.40 -33.70 -10.87
CA LYS A 326 -19.49 -33.51 -9.72
C LYS A 326 -18.03 -33.73 -10.09
N SER A 327 -17.64 -33.22 -11.25
CA SER A 327 -16.31 -33.41 -11.83
C SER A 327 -15.69 -32.08 -12.21
N PHE A 328 -14.38 -31.98 -12.03
CA PHE A 328 -13.59 -30.85 -12.48
C PHE A 328 -12.94 -31.18 -13.83
N ASP A 329 -13.12 -30.31 -14.81
CA ASP A 329 -12.54 -30.42 -16.15
C ASP A 329 -11.07 -29.95 -16.14
N VAL A 330 -10.18 -30.90 -15.87
CA VAL A 330 -8.73 -30.66 -15.82
C VAL A 330 -8.19 -30.32 -17.20
N GLU A 331 -8.66 -30.97 -18.26
CA GLU A 331 -8.17 -30.74 -19.63
C GLU A 331 -8.45 -29.31 -20.09
N ALA A 332 -9.66 -28.81 -19.85
CA ALA A 332 -9.99 -27.41 -20.14
C ALA A 332 -9.16 -26.43 -19.28
N TYR A 333 -8.88 -26.76 -18.02
CA TYR A 333 -8.06 -25.94 -17.14
C TYR A 333 -6.60 -25.86 -17.61
N GLU A 334 -6.00 -26.99 -17.99
CA GLU A 334 -4.66 -27.06 -18.57
C GLU A 334 -4.60 -26.27 -19.89
N HIS A 335 -5.60 -26.43 -20.75
CA HIS A 335 -5.70 -25.67 -21.99
C HIS A 335 -5.75 -24.16 -21.73
N LEU A 336 -6.54 -23.71 -20.76
CA LEU A 336 -6.62 -22.30 -20.37
C LEU A 336 -5.26 -21.80 -19.86
N CYS A 337 -4.59 -22.55 -18.98
CA CYS A 337 -3.29 -22.17 -18.43
C CYS A 337 -2.24 -21.99 -19.53
N ARG A 338 -2.19 -22.91 -20.50
CA ARG A 338 -1.32 -22.83 -21.67
C ARG A 338 -1.62 -21.59 -22.51
N LEU A 339 -2.89 -21.40 -22.87
CA LEU A 339 -3.31 -20.28 -23.71
C LEU A 339 -2.97 -18.93 -23.06
N TRP A 340 -3.29 -18.76 -21.78
CA TRP A 340 -3.05 -17.49 -21.10
C TRP A 340 -1.57 -17.23 -20.82
N THR A 341 -0.73 -18.26 -20.66
CA THR A 341 0.72 -18.09 -20.60
C THR A 341 1.24 -17.42 -21.88
N VAL A 342 0.77 -17.87 -23.06
CA VAL A 342 1.13 -17.28 -24.36
C VAL A 342 0.58 -15.85 -24.49
N VAL A 343 -0.68 -15.62 -24.10
CA VAL A 343 -1.29 -14.28 -24.15
C VAL A 343 -0.54 -13.29 -23.28
N LEU A 344 -0.15 -13.69 -22.06
CA LEU A 344 0.63 -12.87 -21.15
C LEU A 344 2.00 -12.53 -21.78
N GLU A 345 2.75 -13.50 -22.32
CA GLU A 345 4.04 -13.24 -23.00
C GLU A 345 3.90 -12.23 -24.15
N ILE A 346 2.90 -12.40 -25.02
CA ILE A 346 2.63 -11.47 -26.12
C ILE A 346 2.40 -10.06 -25.59
N SER A 347 1.60 -9.93 -24.52
CA SER A 347 1.24 -8.63 -23.97
C SER A 347 2.40 -7.88 -23.31
N VAL A 348 3.46 -8.56 -22.88
CA VAL A 348 4.72 -7.90 -22.44
C VAL A 348 5.35 -7.15 -23.62
N THR A 349 5.49 -7.81 -24.77
CA THR A 349 6.20 -7.26 -25.94
C THR A 349 5.44 -6.15 -26.66
N MET A 350 4.11 -6.09 -26.49
CA MET A 350 3.26 -5.07 -27.11
C MET A 350 3.16 -3.76 -26.29
N ALA A 351 3.56 -3.79 -25.02
CA ALA A 351 3.30 -2.74 -24.06
C ALA A 351 4.23 -1.52 -24.17
N GLN A 352 3.75 -0.36 -23.73
CA GLN A 352 4.58 0.80 -23.40
C GLN A 352 4.67 0.96 -21.87
N PHE A 353 5.75 1.61 -21.41
CA PHE A 353 6.05 1.79 -20.00
C PHE A 353 6.37 3.26 -19.67
N PRO A 354 6.16 3.72 -18.43
CA PRO A 354 6.25 5.13 -18.03
C PRO A 354 7.68 5.65 -17.81
N SER A 355 8.64 4.75 -17.64
CA SER A 355 10.07 5.04 -17.50
C SER A 355 10.90 4.12 -18.38
N ARG A 356 12.14 4.52 -18.59
CA ARG A 356 13.10 3.81 -19.43
C ARG A 356 13.48 2.48 -18.81
N GLU A 357 13.79 2.49 -17.52
CA GLU A 357 14.28 1.36 -16.74
C GLU A 357 13.23 0.25 -16.73
N ILE A 358 11.96 0.61 -16.49
CA ILE A 358 10.85 -0.35 -16.52
C ILE A 358 10.67 -0.96 -17.91
N ALA A 359 10.78 -0.16 -18.97
CA ALA A 359 10.68 -0.67 -20.33
C ALA A 359 11.81 -1.67 -20.65
N GLU A 360 13.04 -1.34 -20.26
CA GLU A 360 14.22 -2.17 -20.51
C GLU A 360 14.15 -3.48 -19.71
N LEU A 361 13.93 -3.42 -18.39
CA LEU A 361 13.92 -4.60 -17.54
C LEU A 361 12.69 -5.48 -17.77
N SER A 362 11.51 -4.90 -18.06
CA SER A 362 10.33 -5.72 -18.40
C SER A 362 10.54 -6.50 -19.70
N TYR A 363 11.26 -5.94 -20.67
CA TYR A 363 11.66 -6.67 -21.88
C TYR A 363 12.76 -7.72 -21.61
N GLU A 364 13.70 -7.39 -20.72
CA GLU A 364 14.83 -8.27 -20.38
C GLU A 364 14.39 -9.53 -19.64
N TYR A 365 13.39 -9.43 -18.74
CA TYR A 365 12.98 -10.54 -17.85
C TYR A 365 11.59 -11.12 -18.14
N ARG A 366 10.69 -10.38 -18.80
CA ARG A 366 9.38 -10.85 -19.27
C ARG A 366 8.55 -11.59 -18.21
N THR A 367 8.41 -11.00 -17.03
CA THR A 367 7.69 -11.64 -15.93
C THR A 367 6.18 -11.66 -16.15
N LEU A 368 5.54 -12.80 -15.85
CA LEU A 368 4.12 -13.05 -16.05
C LEU A 368 3.45 -13.39 -14.72
N GLY A 369 2.17 -13.04 -14.55
CA GLY A 369 1.37 -13.44 -13.40
C GLY A 369 0.11 -14.18 -13.81
N LEU A 370 0.16 -15.51 -13.80
CA LEU A 370 -1.01 -16.36 -14.01
C LEU A 370 -1.50 -16.89 -12.65
N GLY A 371 -2.79 -16.72 -12.39
CA GLY A 371 -3.43 -17.19 -11.17
C GLY A 371 -4.84 -17.71 -11.39
N TYR A 372 -5.58 -17.84 -10.30
CA TYR A 372 -6.97 -18.26 -10.32
C TYR A 372 -7.81 -17.53 -9.25
N ALA A 373 -9.13 -17.51 -9.45
CA ALA A 373 -10.12 -16.93 -8.56
C ALA A 373 -11.21 -17.96 -8.23
N ASN A 374 -12.02 -17.66 -7.20
CA ASN A 374 -13.16 -18.48 -6.75
C ASN A 374 -12.80 -19.89 -6.23
N ILE A 375 -11.62 -20.09 -5.66
CA ILE A 375 -11.28 -21.35 -4.97
C ILE A 375 -12.27 -21.68 -3.83
N GLY A 376 -12.68 -20.68 -3.04
CA GLY A 376 -13.68 -20.89 -1.98
C GLY A 376 -15.05 -21.30 -2.54
N GLY A 377 -15.48 -20.68 -3.63
CA GLY A 377 -16.73 -21.06 -4.32
C GLY A 377 -16.67 -22.47 -4.90
N LEU A 378 -15.53 -22.86 -5.47
CA LEU A 378 -15.30 -24.23 -5.94
C LEU A 378 -15.39 -25.23 -4.79
N LEU A 379 -14.66 -25.01 -3.70
CA LEU A 379 -14.66 -25.89 -2.53
C LEU A 379 -16.07 -26.07 -1.96
N MET A 380 -16.81 -24.98 -1.80
CA MET A 380 -18.21 -25.02 -1.37
C MET A 380 -19.09 -25.84 -2.32
N SER A 381 -18.91 -25.69 -3.64
CA SER A 381 -19.67 -26.43 -4.66
C SER A 381 -19.32 -27.92 -4.69
N MET A 382 -18.12 -28.28 -4.26
CA MET A 382 -17.65 -29.67 -4.10
C MET A 382 -18.03 -30.26 -2.73
N GLY A 383 -18.57 -29.46 -1.81
CA GLY A 383 -18.87 -29.89 -0.44
C GLY A 383 -17.62 -30.07 0.44
N LEU A 384 -16.51 -29.41 0.08
CA LEU A 384 -15.25 -29.44 0.82
C LEU A 384 -15.13 -28.23 1.75
N GLY A 385 -14.60 -28.44 2.95
CA GLY A 385 -14.30 -27.37 3.89
C GLY A 385 -13.13 -26.52 3.37
N TYR A 386 -13.19 -25.19 3.57
CA TYR A 386 -12.08 -24.30 3.20
C TYR A 386 -10.85 -24.57 4.08
N ASP A 387 -11.06 -24.70 5.39
CA ASP A 387 -10.04 -25.13 6.35
C ASP A 387 -10.11 -26.65 6.56
N SER A 388 -9.86 -27.41 5.50
CA SER A 388 -9.75 -28.87 5.57
C SER A 388 -8.53 -29.37 4.81
N ASP A 389 -8.07 -30.57 5.14
CA ASP A 389 -6.93 -31.20 4.45
C ASP A 389 -7.26 -31.42 2.97
N GLU A 390 -8.50 -31.80 2.66
CA GLU A 390 -8.98 -31.98 1.29
C GLU A 390 -9.01 -30.66 0.52
N GLY A 391 -9.47 -29.58 1.16
CA GLY A 391 -9.49 -28.25 0.55
C GLY A 391 -8.09 -27.72 0.22
N ARG A 392 -7.15 -27.90 1.15
CA ARG A 392 -5.73 -27.59 0.93
C ARG A 392 -5.11 -28.46 -0.16
N ALA A 393 -5.40 -29.75 -0.17
CA ALA A 393 -4.89 -30.68 -1.18
C ALA A 393 -5.39 -30.30 -2.59
N LEU A 394 -6.66 -29.93 -2.74
CA LEU A 394 -7.21 -29.47 -4.02
C LEU A 394 -6.55 -28.17 -4.48
N ALA A 395 -6.43 -27.17 -3.60
CA ALA A 395 -5.76 -25.91 -3.93
C ALA A 395 -4.30 -26.14 -4.37
N GLY A 396 -3.59 -27.03 -3.66
CA GLY A 396 -2.23 -27.46 -4.02
C GLY A 396 -2.18 -28.13 -5.39
N ALA A 397 -3.09 -29.06 -5.68
CA ALA A 397 -3.16 -29.75 -6.97
C ALA A 397 -3.42 -28.79 -8.14
N LEU A 398 -4.40 -27.89 -8.00
CA LEU A 398 -4.71 -26.89 -9.03
C LEU A 398 -3.54 -25.95 -9.28
N THR A 399 -2.87 -25.49 -8.21
CA THR A 399 -1.67 -24.67 -8.31
C THR A 399 -0.55 -25.40 -9.02
N ALA A 400 -0.29 -26.65 -8.65
CA ALA A 400 0.77 -27.47 -9.26
C ALA A 400 0.55 -27.69 -10.76
N ILE A 401 -0.70 -27.99 -11.17
CA ILE A 401 -1.07 -28.14 -12.58
C ILE A 401 -0.82 -26.83 -13.34
N MET A 402 -1.31 -25.70 -12.82
CA MET A 402 -1.11 -24.39 -13.43
C MET A 402 0.38 -24.05 -13.58
N THR A 403 1.19 -24.26 -12.53
CA THR A 403 2.64 -24.03 -12.55
C THR A 403 3.32 -24.92 -13.58
N GLY A 404 3.04 -26.22 -13.59
CA GLY A 404 3.65 -27.17 -14.52
C GLY A 404 3.34 -26.84 -15.98
N VAL A 405 2.07 -26.55 -16.29
CA VAL A 405 1.65 -26.17 -17.65
C VAL A 405 2.25 -24.84 -18.08
N ALA A 406 2.27 -23.82 -17.20
CA ALA A 406 2.87 -22.54 -17.50
C ALA A 406 4.38 -22.66 -17.78
N TYR A 407 5.11 -23.44 -16.98
CA TYR A 407 6.55 -23.67 -17.18
C TYR A 407 6.83 -24.46 -18.46
N ALA A 408 6.06 -25.53 -18.73
CA ALA A 408 6.20 -26.30 -19.97
C ALA A 408 5.94 -25.42 -21.20
N THR A 409 4.89 -24.59 -21.16
CA THR A 409 4.56 -23.66 -22.25
C THR A 409 5.65 -22.60 -22.42
N SER A 410 6.19 -22.06 -21.33
CA SER A 410 7.31 -21.10 -21.38
C SER A 410 8.56 -21.72 -21.99
N ALA A 411 8.90 -22.96 -21.61
CA ALA A 411 10.03 -23.70 -22.18
C ALA A 411 9.86 -23.98 -23.68
N GLU A 412 8.66 -24.35 -24.12
CA GLU A 412 8.34 -24.54 -25.54
C GLU A 412 8.49 -23.24 -26.33
N MET A 413 7.92 -22.14 -25.83
CA MET A 413 8.11 -20.81 -26.45
C MET A 413 9.58 -20.42 -26.53
N ALA A 414 10.37 -20.70 -25.50
CA ALA A 414 11.80 -20.46 -25.50
C ALA A 414 12.57 -21.33 -26.52
N GLY A 415 12.08 -22.53 -26.82
CA GLY A 415 12.62 -23.39 -27.88
C GLY A 415 12.47 -22.80 -29.27
N GLU A 416 11.34 -22.13 -29.53
CA GLU A 416 11.02 -21.53 -30.83
C GLU A 416 11.54 -20.09 -30.98
N LEU A 417 11.43 -19.28 -29.93
CA LEU A 417 11.71 -17.83 -29.96
C LEU A 417 13.02 -17.44 -29.27
N GLY A 418 13.67 -18.39 -28.61
CA GLY A 418 14.76 -18.15 -27.68
C GLY A 418 14.26 -17.75 -26.28
N PRO A 419 15.06 -17.98 -25.23
CA PRO A 419 14.71 -17.58 -23.87
C PRO A 419 14.71 -16.05 -23.71
N PHE A 420 14.14 -15.56 -22.61
CA PHE A 420 14.25 -14.15 -22.24
C PHE A 420 15.73 -13.72 -22.12
N PRO A 421 16.10 -12.47 -22.49
CA PRO A 421 17.50 -12.05 -22.55
C PRO A 421 18.32 -12.30 -21.27
N GLY A 422 17.70 -12.10 -20.09
CA GLY A 422 18.33 -12.34 -18.79
C GLY A 422 18.58 -13.81 -18.41
N TYR A 423 18.15 -14.78 -19.22
CA TYR A 423 18.16 -16.21 -18.87
C TYR A 423 19.56 -16.77 -18.65
N LYS A 424 20.49 -16.54 -19.58
CA LYS A 424 21.84 -17.17 -19.53
C LYS A 424 22.57 -16.87 -18.22
N LYS A 425 22.38 -15.67 -17.69
CA LYS A 425 22.97 -15.22 -16.41
C LYS A 425 22.35 -15.93 -15.20
N ASN A 426 21.10 -16.34 -15.31
CA ASN A 426 20.30 -16.90 -14.21
C ASN A 426 19.97 -18.38 -14.36
N ALA A 427 20.39 -19.05 -15.44
CA ALA A 427 19.99 -20.42 -15.77
C ALA A 427 20.28 -21.43 -14.65
N SER A 428 21.44 -21.35 -14.01
CA SER A 428 21.78 -22.22 -12.87
C SER A 428 20.94 -21.92 -11.62
N HIS A 429 20.55 -20.67 -11.42
CA HIS A 429 19.69 -20.26 -10.31
C HIS A 429 18.24 -20.71 -10.51
N MET A 430 17.76 -20.69 -11.75
CA MET A 430 16.42 -21.17 -12.12
C MET A 430 16.24 -22.68 -11.92
N LEU A 431 17.32 -23.47 -11.97
CA LEU A 431 17.26 -24.92 -11.72
C LEU A 431 17.22 -25.29 -10.23
N ARG A 432 17.48 -24.33 -9.34
CA ARG A 432 17.48 -24.53 -7.88
C ARG A 432 16.09 -24.38 -7.28
N VAL A 433 15.25 -23.56 -7.92
CA VAL A 433 13.87 -23.25 -7.55
C VAL A 433 12.94 -24.11 -8.38
#